data_AF-A0A962RIP0-F1
#
_entry.id   AF-A0A962RIP0-F1
#
_cell.length_a   1.000
_cell.length_b   1.000
_cell.length_c   1.000
_cell.angle_alpha   90.00
_cell.angle_beta   90.00
_cell.angle_gamma   90.00
#
_symmetry.space_group_name_H-M   'P 1'
#
loop_
_entity.id
_entity.type
_entity.pdbx_description
1 polymer ?
#
loop_
_entity_poly.entity_id
_entity_poly.type
_entity_poly.pdbx_seq_one_letter_code
_entity_poly.pdbx_strand_id
1 'polypeptide(L)'
;MSELDVAASRLVFIGADALSRFRLQRLQTALEQAAAGTDGGPAEPALRLHAARHVYWVETRTGETPPASIVPTLERLLEAELEPAPSSAAGNEIWARLHAGSRQRPTGNEGDTDRAPAARQRETQHETQRETQQQALCWPVTPRPGTLSPWASKATDIARNCGLLSVARIERGTLWLLS
;
A
#
# COMPACT_ATOMS: atom_id res chain seq x y z
N MET A 1 1.65 21.69 26.60
CA MET A 1 2.18 20.86 25.49
C MET A 1 1.02 20.01 24.99
N SER A 2 0.36 20.42 23.91
CA SER A 2 -0.84 19.74 23.40
C SER A 2 -0.48 18.50 22.59
N GLU A 3 -1.28 17.43 22.73
CA GLU A 3 -1.22 16.20 21.92
C GLU A 3 -1.25 16.43 20.39
N LEU A 4 -1.64 17.64 19.96
CA LEU A 4 -1.65 18.09 18.57
C LEU A 4 -0.27 18.46 17.99
N ASP A 5 0.77 18.56 18.82
CA ASP A 5 2.15 18.89 18.40
C ASP A 5 3.00 17.62 18.12
N VAL A 6 2.40 16.43 18.30
CA VAL A 6 3.00 15.11 18.00
C VAL A 6 2.74 14.68 16.55
N ALA A 7 2.23 15.56 15.70
CA ALA A 7 2.23 15.41 14.23
C ALA A 7 3.66 15.56 13.65
N ALA A 8 4.64 14.99 14.33
CA ALA A 8 6.03 14.98 13.95
C ALA A 8 6.21 14.12 12.70
N SER A 9 6.66 14.75 11.61
CA SER A 9 7.86 14.29 10.91
C SER A 9 7.84 12.83 10.39
N ARG A 10 6.68 12.29 10.00
CA ARG A 10 6.55 10.91 9.53
C ARG A 10 6.08 10.87 8.08
N LEU A 11 6.89 10.26 7.23
CA LEU A 11 6.54 9.98 5.84
C LEU A 11 6.16 8.50 5.70
N VAL A 12 5.19 8.20 4.86
CA VAL A 12 4.76 6.84 4.54
C VAL A 12 5.02 6.59 3.07
N PHE A 13 5.65 5.47 2.74
CA PHE A 13 5.90 5.06 1.36
C PHE A 13 5.30 3.69 1.08
N ILE A 14 4.71 3.51 -0.10
CA ILE A 14 4.18 2.23 -0.57
C ILE A 14 5.11 1.66 -1.64
N GLY A 15 5.74 0.54 -1.32
CA GLY A 15 6.69 -0.16 -2.18
C GLY A 15 6.05 -1.21 -3.06
N ALA A 16 6.88 -2.08 -3.63
CA ALA A 16 6.48 -3.21 -4.47
C ALA A 16 5.62 -4.26 -3.74
N ASP A 17 5.16 -5.26 -4.50
CA ASP A 17 4.45 -6.41 -3.95
C ASP A 17 5.33 -7.18 -2.96
N ALA A 18 4.81 -7.37 -1.75
CA ALA A 18 5.46 -8.12 -0.68
C ALA A 18 5.40 -9.64 -0.91
N LEU A 19 4.46 -10.10 -1.74
CA LEU A 19 4.29 -11.51 -2.11
C LEU A 19 4.16 -11.65 -3.62
N SER A 20 4.75 -12.72 -4.16
CA SER A 20 4.49 -13.12 -5.54
C SER A 20 3.04 -13.59 -5.70
N ARG A 21 2.51 -13.54 -6.94
CA ARG A 21 1.15 -14.01 -7.27
C ARG A 21 0.90 -15.43 -6.75
N PHE A 22 1.85 -16.33 -6.93
CA PHE A 22 1.75 -17.72 -6.46
C PHE A 22 1.62 -17.81 -4.93
N ARG A 23 2.38 -17.02 -4.17
CA ARG A 23 2.28 -17.00 -2.69
C ARG A 23 0.96 -16.42 -2.23
N LEU A 24 0.47 -15.38 -2.90
CA LEU A 24 -0.82 -14.77 -2.61
C LEU A 24 -1.96 -15.77 -2.85
N GLN A 25 -1.95 -16.47 -3.99
CA GLN A 25 -2.91 -17.53 -4.32
C GLN A 25 -2.87 -18.66 -3.29
N ARG A 26 -1.68 -19.14 -2.93
CA ARG A 26 -1.54 -20.18 -1.90
C ARG A 26 -2.10 -19.75 -0.56
N LEU A 27 -1.91 -18.49 -0.16
CA LEU A 27 -2.47 -17.96 1.08
C LEU A 27 -3.99 -17.84 1.01
N GLN A 28 -4.54 -17.36 -0.11
CA GLN A 28 -5.99 -17.31 -0.34
C GLN A 28 -6.62 -18.71 -0.19
N THR A 29 -6.04 -19.72 -0.85
CA THR A 29 -6.52 -21.11 -0.73
C THR A 29 -6.43 -21.63 0.71
N ALA A 30 -5.34 -21.31 1.42
CA ALA A 30 -5.20 -21.72 2.82
C ALA A 30 -6.25 -21.06 3.73
N LEU A 31 -6.58 -19.78 3.49
CA LEU A 31 -7.62 -19.06 4.24
C LEU A 31 -9.01 -19.64 3.95
N GLU A 32 -9.32 -19.95 2.69
CA GLU A 32 -10.58 -20.61 2.30
C GLU A 32 -10.73 -21.97 2.96
N GLN A 33 -9.65 -22.77 3.01
CA GLN A 33 -9.64 -24.06 3.70
C GLN A 33 -9.83 -23.92 5.21
N ALA A 34 -9.24 -22.89 5.83
CA ALA A 34 -9.40 -22.62 7.25
C ALA A 34 -10.81 -22.12 7.60
N ALA A 35 -11.41 -21.31 6.73
CA ALA A 35 -12.76 -20.78 6.89
C ALA A 35 -13.85 -21.85 6.65
N ALA A 36 -13.56 -22.87 5.84
CA ALA A 36 -14.45 -24.01 5.58
C ALA A 36 -14.57 -25.00 6.76
N GLY A 37 -14.43 -24.54 8.01
CA GLY A 37 -14.35 -25.35 9.23
C GLY A 37 -15.36 -26.50 9.34
N THR A 38 -14.92 -27.56 10.03
CA THR A 38 -15.49 -28.91 10.15
C THR A 38 -16.91 -29.04 10.71
N ASP A 39 -17.48 -27.97 11.26
CA ASP A 39 -18.76 -27.97 11.94
C ASP A 39 -19.72 -27.08 11.16
N GLY A 40 -20.85 -27.63 10.71
CA GLY A 40 -21.84 -27.01 9.81
C GLY A 40 -22.58 -25.77 10.34
N GLY A 41 -21.87 -24.86 11.01
CA GLY A 41 -22.30 -23.50 11.30
C GLY A 41 -22.39 -22.63 10.04
N PRO A 42 -22.94 -21.41 10.15
CA PRO A 42 -23.06 -20.50 9.02
C PRO A 42 -21.67 -20.19 8.46
N ALA A 43 -21.51 -20.26 7.14
CA ALA A 43 -20.26 -19.93 6.46
C ALA A 43 -19.83 -18.51 6.86
N GLU A 44 -18.66 -18.39 7.50
CA GLU A 44 -18.06 -17.07 7.75
C GLU A 44 -17.82 -16.36 6.41
N PRO A 45 -17.93 -15.02 6.36
CA PRO A 45 -17.65 -14.27 5.14
C PRO A 45 -16.23 -14.60 4.66
N ALA A 46 -16.13 -15.09 3.43
CA ALA A 46 -14.86 -15.50 2.86
C ALA A 46 -13.95 -14.29 2.64
N LEU A 47 -12.93 -14.14 3.50
CA LEU A 47 -11.90 -13.12 3.36
C LEU A 47 -11.18 -13.28 2.01
N ARG A 48 -11.17 -12.23 1.19
CA ARG A 48 -10.45 -12.19 -0.08
C ARG A 48 -9.21 -11.32 0.02
N LEU A 49 -8.08 -11.88 -0.37
CA LEU A 49 -6.80 -11.16 -0.49
C LEU A 49 -6.67 -10.56 -1.90
N HIS A 50 -6.61 -9.24 -1.98
CA HIS A 50 -6.38 -8.53 -3.25
C HIS A 50 -4.90 -8.31 -3.52
N ALA A 51 -4.15 -7.89 -2.50
CA ALA A 51 -2.72 -7.60 -2.62
C ALA A 51 -2.02 -7.62 -1.26
N ALA A 52 -0.70 -7.74 -1.30
CA ALA A 52 0.19 -7.52 -0.18
C ALA A 52 1.34 -6.64 -0.66
N ARG A 53 1.52 -5.45 -0.07
CA ARG A 53 2.53 -4.46 -0.49
C ARG A 53 3.53 -4.21 0.62
N HIS A 54 4.78 -3.93 0.27
CA HIS A 54 5.69 -3.35 1.24
C HIS A 54 5.24 -1.94 1.58
N VAL A 55 5.26 -1.60 2.87
CA VAL A 55 5.01 -0.24 3.35
C VAL A 55 6.18 0.17 4.23
N TYR A 56 6.62 1.41 4.09
CA TYR A 56 7.73 1.96 4.82
C TYR A 56 7.29 3.20 5.60
N TRP A 57 7.69 3.26 6.86
CA TRP A 57 7.52 4.45 7.68
C TRP A 57 8.88 5.07 7.92
N VAL A 58 9.03 6.32 7.50
CA VAL A 58 10.25 7.10 7.66
C VAL A 58 9.97 8.17 8.69
N GLU A 59 10.66 8.09 9.82
CA GLU A 59 10.64 9.12 10.87
C GLU A 59 11.81 10.07 10.61
N THR A 60 11.55 11.37 10.58
CA THR A 60 12.59 12.40 10.57
C THR A 60 12.78 12.99 11.96
N ARG A 61 13.95 13.58 12.20
CA ARG A 61 14.29 14.15 13.52
C ARG A 61 13.27 15.23 13.92
N THR A 62 12.85 15.20 15.18
CA THR A 62 11.76 16.01 15.74
C THR A 62 12.02 17.51 15.58
N GLY A 63 11.01 18.26 15.13
CA GLY A 63 11.08 19.72 14.93
C GLY A 63 11.43 20.17 13.51
N GLU A 64 11.76 19.23 12.62
CA GLU A 64 11.97 19.49 11.19
C GLU A 64 10.83 18.88 10.37
N THR A 65 10.16 19.70 9.56
CA THR A 65 9.38 19.21 8.43
C THR A 65 10.35 18.45 7.51
N PRO A 66 10.07 17.20 7.11
CA PRO A 66 10.95 16.46 6.21
C PRO A 66 11.24 17.32 4.96
N PRO A 67 12.51 17.66 4.67
CA PRO A 67 12.81 18.54 3.56
C PRO A 67 12.35 17.86 2.27
N ALA A 68 11.51 18.52 1.46
CA ALA A 68 10.97 17.93 0.23
C ALA A 68 12.07 17.36 -0.71
N SER A 69 13.30 17.85 -0.60
CA SER A 69 14.48 17.37 -1.32
C SER A 69 14.90 15.92 -0.99
N ILE A 70 14.54 15.36 0.17
CA ILE A 70 14.92 13.98 0.52
C ILE A 70 14.02 12.94 -0.15
N VAL A 71 12.80 13.34 -0.53
CA VAL A 71 11.77 12.42 -1.04
C VAL A 71 12.24 11.67 -2.29
N PRO A 72 12.78 12.29 -3.36
CA PRO A 72 13.21 11.56 -4.55
C PRO A 72 14.36 10.58 -4.31
N THR A 73 15.16 10.81 -3.27
CA THR A 73 16.22 9.87 -2.87
C THR A 73 15.64 8.70 -2.09
N LEU A 74 14.68 8.95 -1.18
CA LEU A 74 13.95 7.89 -0.48
C LEU A 74 13.13 7.03 -1.44
N GLU A 75 12.44 7.62 -2.41
CA GLU A 75 11.67 6.88 -3.42
C GLU A 75 12.58 5.93 -4.22
N ARG A 76 13.78 6.39 -4.59
CA ARG A 76 14.78 5.54 -5.25
C ARG A 76 15.36 4.47 -4.34
N LEU A 77 15.69 4.80 -3.08
CA LEU A 77 16.28 3.84 -2.13
C LEU A 77 15.30 2.74 -1.72
N LEU A 78 14.02 3.09 -1.57
CA LEU A 78 12.98 2.18 -1.11
C LEU A 78 12.23 1.51 -2.27
N GLU A 79 12.48 1.95 -3.51
CA GLU A 79 11.69 1.60 -4.69
C GLU A 79 10.19 1.72 -4.41
N ALA A 80 9.81 2.89 -3.88
CA ALA A 80 8.50 3.13 -3.31
C ALA A 80 8.01 4.54 -3.61
N GLU A 81 6.70 4.72 -3.68
CA GLU A 81 6.09 6.03 -3.90
C GLU A 81 5.68 6.64 -2.56
N LEU A 82 5.88 7.96 -2.41
CA LEU A 82 5.35 8.67 -1.25
C LEU A 82 3.81 8.61 -1.23
N GLU A 83 3.28 8.32 -0.05
CA GLU A 83 1.87 8.37 0.24
C GLU A 83 1.51 9.79 0.73
N PRO A 84 0.55 10.49 0.08
CA PRO A 84 0.10 11.80 0.54
C PRO A 84 -0.63 11.62 1.87
N ALA A 85 -0.33 12.46 2.86
CA ALA A 85 -0.92 12.35 4.20
C ALA A 85 -2.44 12.06 4.11
N PRO A 86 -2.93 11.06 4.87
CA PRO A 86 -4.29 10.57 4.70
C PRO A 86 -5.28 11.71 4.92
N SER A 87 -5.91 12.17 3.83
CA SER A 87 -7.23 12.78 3.99
C SER A 87 -8.13 11.68 4.54
N SER A 88 -9.11 12.01 5.38
CA SER A 88 -9.91 11.04 6.15
C SER A 88 -10.73 10.02 5.31
N ALA A 89 -10.47 9.91 4.01
CA ALA A 89 -10.97 8.93 3.04
C ALA A 89 -9.88 7.96 2.51
N ALA A 90 -8.69 7.90 3.12
CA ALA A 90 -7.49 7.21 2.62
C ALA A 90 -7.64 5.72 2.24
N GLY A 91 -8.65 5.01 2.75
CA GLY A 91 -8.95 3.64 2.31
C GLY A 91 -9.26 3.54 0.80
N ASN A 92 -9.91 4.56 0.23
CA ASN A 92 -10.36 4.56 -1.17
C ASN A 92 -9.26 5.06 -2.14
N GLU A 93 -8.41 6.00 -1.72
CA GLU A 93 -7.32 6.53 -2.55
C GLU A 93 -6.16 5.53 -2.70
N ILE A 94 -5.83 4.81 -1.62
CA ILE A 94 -4.84 3.72 -1.65
C ILE A 94 -5.29 2.64 -2.64
N TRP A 95 -6.56 2.25 -2.60
CA TRP A 95 -7.14 1.27 -3.52
C TRP A 95 -7.02 1.74 -4.98
N ALA A 96 -7.42 2.98 -5.28
CA ALA A 96 -7.35 3.54 -6.63
C ALA A 96 -5.91 3.58 -7.18
N ARG A 97 -4.92 3.98 -6.37
CA ARG A 97 -3.50 4.02 -6.79
C ARG A 97 -2.92 2.62 -7.01
N LEU A 98 -3.26 1.65 -6.16
CA LEU A 98 -2.75 0.28 -6.28
C LEU A 98 -3.32 -0.45 -7.50
N HIS A 99 -4.55 -0.13 -7.92
CA HIS A 99 -5.18 -0.72 -9.11
C HIS A 99 -4.87 0.06 -10.41
N ALA A 100 -4.53 1.35 -10.32
CA ALA A 100 -4.29 2.22 -11.49
C ALA A 100 -2.93 2.03 -12.18
N GLY A 101 -2.01 1.21 -11.65
CA GLY A 101 -0.87 0.76 -12.46
C GLY A 101 0.37 0.37 -11.70
N SER A 102 0.77 -0.89 -11.86
CA SER A 102 2.15 -1.17 -12.21
C SER A 102 2.48 -0.33 -13.46
N ARG A 103 3.15 0.81 -13.30
CA ARG A 103 3.59 1.61 -14.46
C ARG A 103 4.66 0.83 -15.22
N GLN A 104 4.22 -0.01 -16.16
CA GLN A 104 5.02 -0.29 -17.34
C GLN A 104 5.08 1.02 -18.14
N ARG A 105 6.29 1.51 -18.40
CA ARG A 105 6.52 2.69 -19.24
C ARG A 105 5.97 2.40 -20.64
N PRO A 106 4.98 3.14 -21.15
CA PRO A 106 4.39 2.82 -22.45
C PRO A 106 5.40 3.13 -23.57
N THR A 107 5.74 2.11 -24.35
CA THR A 107 6.36 2.27 -25.67
C THR A 107 5.24 2.38 -26.71
N GLY A 108 5.21 3.51 -27.41
CA GLY A 108 4.90 3.60 -28.84
C GLY A 108 3.51 3.17 -29.34
N ASN A 109 2.75 4.20 -29.72
CA ASN A 109 1.92 4.34 -30.93
C ASN A 109 0.63 3.50 -31.04
N GLU A 110 -0.50 4.19 -31.24
CA GLU A 110 -1.17 4.30 -32.56
C GLU A 110 -2.48 5.09 -32.41
N GLY A 111 -2.74 5.94 -33.39
CA GLY A 111 -4.08 6.46 -33.61
C GLY A 111 -4.95 5.38 -34.25
N ASP A 112 -6.21 5.31 -33.87
CA ASP A 112 -7.31 5.21 -34.82
C ASP A 112 -8.60 5.62 -34.12
N THR A 113 -9.34 6.51 -34.76
CA THR A 113 -10.62 7.04 -34.31
C THR A 113 -11.70 6.27 -35.03
N ASP A 114 -12.49 5.46 -34.32
CA ASP A 114 -13.92 5.45 -34.62
C ASP A 114 -14.81 4.95 -33.47
N ARG A 115 -15.95 5.62 -33.30
CA ARG A 115 -16.76 5.64 -32.08
C ARG A 115 -18.12 4.95 -32.26
N ALA A 116 -18.29 3.85 -31.53
CA ALA A 116 -19.50 3.34 -30.82
C ALA A 116 -20.81 3.05 -31.60
N PRO A 117 -21.50 1.96 -31.22
CA PRO A 117 -22.56 2.11 -30.20
C PRO A 117 -22.57 0.93 -29.20
N ALA A 118 -22.00 1.12 -28.01
CA ALA A 118 -21.95 0.08 -26.95
C ALA A 118 -22.23 0.65 -25.53
N ALA A 119 -22.87 1.82 -25.44
CA ALA A 119 -22.93 2.60 -24.19
C ALA A 119 -23.83 1.99 -23.09
N ARG A 120 -24.94 1.32 -23.43
CA ARG A 120 -25.97 0.94 -22.42
C ARG A 120 -25.67 -0.36 -21.64
N GLN A 121 -24.92 -1.30 -22.21
CA GLN A 121 -24.50 -2.52 -21.49
C GLN A 121 -23.24 -2.29 -20.64
N ARG A 122 -22.50 -1.23 -20.91
CA ARG A 122 -21.31 -0.82 -20.13
C ARG A 122 -21.72 -0.23 -18.78
N GLU A 123 -22.80 0.54 -18.73
CA GLU A 123 -23.22 1.22 -17.50
C GLU A 123 -23.63 0.24 -16.39
N THR A 124 -24.41 -0.81 -16.68
CA THR A 124 -24.82 -1.80 -15.68
C THR A 124 -23.67 -2.69 -15.19
N GLN A 125 -22.71 -3.04 -16.06
CA GLN A 125 -21.50 -3.76 -15.66
C GLN A 125 -20.55 -2.88 -14.83
N HIS A 126 -20.47 -1.58 -15.15
CA HIS A 126 -19.67 -0.62 -14.39
C HIS A 126 -20.28 -0.33 -13.01
N GLU A 127 -21.61 -0.34 -12.85
CA GLU A 127 -22.30 -0.13 -11.58
C GLU A 127 -22.07 -1.30 -10.60
N THR A 128 -22.26 -2.56 -11.04
CA THR A 128 -22.01 -3.75 -10.18
C THR A 128 -20.53 -3.93 -9.85
N GLN A 129 -19.62 -3.56 -10.75
CA GLN A 129 -18.18 -3.52 -10.46
C GLN A 129 -17.84 -2.43 -9.43
N ARG A 130 -18.48 -1.26 -9.48
CA ARG A 130 -18.23 -0.16 -8.55
C ARG A 130 -18.68 -0.45 -7.12
N GLU A 131 -19.80 -1.16 -6.93
CA GLU A 131 -20.28 -1.54 -5.60
C GLU A 131 -19.40 -2.60 -4.93
N THR A 132 -18.85 -3.55 -5.69
CA THR A 132 -17.89 -4.55 -5.16
C THR A 132 -16.52 -3.92 -4.84
N GLN A 133 -16.16 -2.83 -5.51
CA GLN A 133 -14.90 -2.11 -5.32
C GLN A 133 -14.84 -1.26 -4.04
N GLN A 134 -15.96 -1.06 -3.33
CA GLN A 134 -16.07 -0.07 -2.25
C GLN A 134 -15.82 -0.60 -0.82
N GLN A 135 -15.48 -1.88 -0.64
CA GLN A 135 -15.30 -2.49 0.70
C GLN A 135 -13.90 -3.04 0.99
N ALA A 136 -12.88 -2.60 0.24
CA ALA A 136 -11.52 -3.07 0.49
C ALA A 136 -10.92 -2.45 1.76
N LEU A 137 -10.56 -3.30 2.73
CA LEU A 137 -9.85 -2.94 3.95
C LEU A 137 -8.34 -2.94 3.73
N CYS A 138 -7.67 -1.91 4.23
CA CYS A 138 -6.22 -1.84 4.30
C CYS A 138 -5.74 -2.24 5.70
N TRP A 139 -4.98 -3.32 5.81
CA TRP A 139 -4.54 -3.88 7.09
C TRP A 139 -3.00 -3.93 7.16
N PRO A 140 -2.35 -2.98 7.87
CA PRO A 140 -0.90 -3.00 8.03
C PRO A 140 -0.46 -4.03 9.08
N VAL A 141 0.58 -4.79 8.75
CA VAL A 141 1.30 -5.67 9.67
C VAL A 141 2.71 -5.10 9.84
N THR A 142 3.05 -4.77 11.08
CA THR A 142 4.31 -4.12 11.44
C THR A 142 5.00 -4.87 12.58
N PRO A 143 6.29 -4.61 12.84
CA PRO A 143 6.90 -4.97 14.12
C PRO A 143 6.08 -4.43 15.30
N ARG A 144 6.17 -5.13 16.45
CA ARG A 144 5.46 -4.74 17.67
C ARG A 144 5.90 -3.33 18.09
N PRO A 145 4.98 -2.47 18.55
CA PRO A 145 5.35 -1.19 19.17
C PRO A 145 6.44 -1.37 20.23
N GLY A 146 7.42 -0.46 20.24
CA GLY A 146 8.58 -0.54 21.14
C GLY A 146 9.70 -1.47 20.67
N THR A 147 9.56 -2.14 19.53
CA THR A 147 10.63 -2.93 18.91
C THR A 147 11.22 -2.22 17.69
N LEU A 148 12.50 -2.48 17.42
CA LEU A 148 13.19 -2.07 16.20
C LEU A 148 13.56 -3.32 15.41
N SER A 149 13.12 -3.43 14.15
CA SER A 149 13.47 -4.59 13.33
C SER A 149 14.96 -4.56 12.94
N PRO A 150 15.63 -5.72 12.75
CA PRO A 150 16.99 -5.74 12.20
C PRO A 150 17.09 -5.07 10.82
N TRP A 151 16.00 -5.13 10.04
CA TRP A 151 15.90 -4.43 8.76
C TRP A 151 15.93 -2.91 8.95
N ALA A 152 15.22 -2.39 9.96
CA ALA A 152 15.17 -0.97 10.24
C ALA A 152 16.54 -0.38 10.58
N SER A 153 17.34 -1.08 11.39
CA SER A 153 18.71 -0.66 11.68
C SER A 153 19.52 -0.51 10.40
N LYS A 154 19.52 -1.54 9.54
CA LYS A 154 20.29 -1.54 8.30
C LYS A 154 19.78 -0.49 7.30
N ALA A 155 18.47 -0.35 7.15
CA ALA A 155 17.86 0.63 6.24
C ALA A 155 18.18 2.06 6.66
N THR A 156 18.13 2.34 7.98
CA THR A 156 18.48 3.65 8.52
C THR A 156 19.96 3.96 8.30
N ASP A 157 20.86 2.98 8.49
CA ASP A 157 22.29 3.17 8.22
C ASP A 157 22.58 3.41 6.73
N ILE A 158 21.88 2.72 5.83
CA ILE A 158 21.98 2.98 4.38
C ILE A 158 21.54 4.41 4.07
N ALA A 159 20.41 4.87 4.62
CA ALA A 159 19.92 6.23 4.40
C ALA A 159 20.92 7.29 4.87
N ARG A 160 21.52 7.10 6.05
CA ARG A 160 22.58 7.98 6.58
C ARG A 160 23.80 8.01 5.65
N ASN A 161 24.24 6.85 5.16
CA ASN A 161 25.37 6.76 4.22
C ASN A 161 25.07 7.40 2.85
N CYS A 162 23.79 7.50 2.47
CA CYS A 162 23.35 8.26 1.30
C CYS A 162 23.17 9.77 1.58
N GLY A 163 23.60 10.27 2.73
CA GLY A 163 23.52 11.69 3.10
C GLY A 163 22.16 12.13 3.66
N LEU A 164 21.23 11.20 3.93
CA LEU A 164 19.91 11.50 4.47
C LEU A 164 19.95 11.64 6.00
N LEU A 165 20.72 12.61 6.50
CA LEU A 165 21.00 12.78 7.94
C LEU A 165 19.78 13.17 8.79
N SER A 166 18.74 13.72 8.15
CA SER A 166 17.46 14.05 8.80
C SER A 166 16.59 12.82 9.07
N VAL A 167 16.88 11.67 8.45
CA VAL A 167 16.18 10.41 8.71
C VAL A 167 16.61 9.84 10.06
N ALA A 168 15.68 9.80 11.00
CA ALA A 168 15.87 9.22 12.32
C ALA A 168 15.72 7.69 12.27
N ARG A 169 14.71 7.20 11.53
CA ARG A 169 14.38 5.78 11.43
C ARG A 169 13.65 5.47 10.12
N ILE A 170 13.96 4.32 9.53
CA ILE A 170 13.14 3.70 8.48
C ILE A 170 12.66 2.34 9.01
N GLU A 171 11.36 2.11 9.02
CA GLU A 171 10.76 0.81 9.37
C GLU A 171 9.97 0.25 8.19
N ARG A 172 9.93 -1.08 8.08
CA ARG A 172 9.16 -1.78 7.03
C ARG A 172 8.07 -2.65 7.63
N GLY A 173 6.91 -2.66 6.98
CA GLY A 173 5.84 -3.62 7.21
C GLY A 173 5.25 -4.15 5.90
N THR A 174 4.13 -4.84 6.04
CA THR A 174 3.31 -5.34 4.95
C THR A 174 1.91 -4.77 5.06
N LEU A 175 1.44 -4.11 4.01
CA LEU A 175 0.07 -3.64 3.90
C LEU A 175 -0.75 -4.68 3.14
N TRP A 176 -1.73 -5.28 3.80
CA TRP A 176 -2.67 -6.21 3.18
C TRP A 176 -3.90 -5.47 2.68
N LEU A 177 -4.35 -5.80 1.47
CA LEU A 177 -5.60 -5.34 0.91
C LEU A 177 -6.58 -6.50 0.89
N LEU A 178 -7.69 -6.33 1.60
CA LEU A 178 -8.63 -7.39 1.95
C LEU A 178 -10.06 -6.96 1.63
N SER A 179 -10.97 -7.88 1.33
CA SER A 179 -12.43 -7.61 1.33
C SER A 179 -13.19 -8.80 1.87
#